data_AF-A0A443RW75-F1
#
_entry.id   AF-A0A443RW75-F1
#
_cell.length_a   1.000
_cell.length_b   1.000
_cell.length_c   1.000
_cell.angle_alpha   90.00
_cell.angle_beta   90.00
_cell.angle_gamma   90.00
#
_symmetry.space_group_name_H-M   'P 1'
#
loop_
_entity.id
_entity.type
_entity.pdbx_description
1 polymer ?
#
loop_
_entity_poly.entity_id
_entity_poly.type
_entity_poly.pdbx_seq_one_letter_code
_entity_poly.pdbx_strand_id
1 'polypeptide(L)' 'MNLILKLITLLVLFLCGLGITLSVFRKIIRSANQLKSVMLIHRHGDRVPTLIYNDDANVSYWVKYGIGSLTDVNSE' A
#
# COMPACT_ATOMS: atom_id res chain seq x y z
N MET A 1 33.92 -40.40 -20.28
CA MET A 1 33.22 -39.43 -19.39
C MET A 1 33.86 -38.03 -19.57
N ASN A 2 34.04 -37.58 -20.81
CA ASN A 2 33.11 -37.02 -21.81
C ASN A 2 33.17 -35.49 -21.74
N LEU A 3 34.01 -34.92 -22.61
CA LEU A 3 34.21 -33.48 -22.82
C LEU A 3 32.88 -32.71 -22.89
N ILE A 4 31.86 -33.32 -23.50
CA ILE A 4 30.50 -32.81 -23.61
C ILE A 4 29.88 -32.56 -22.21
N LEU A 5 30.05 -33.48 -21.26
CA LEU A 5 29.52 -33.34 -19.91
C LEU A 5 30.20 -32.17 -19.16
N LYS A 6 31.52 -31.98 -19.37
CA LYS A 6 32.26 -30.83 -18.82
C LYS A 6 31.82 -29.49 -19.44
N LEU A 7 31.46 -29.51 -20.73
CA LEU A 7 30.97 -28.32 -21.43
C LEU A 7 29.58 -27.91 -20.92
N ILE A 8 28.70 -28.89 -20.70
CA ILE A 8 27.36 -28.67 -20.14
C ILE A 8 27.44 -28.12 -18.72
N THR A 9 28.28 -28.70 -17.85
CA THR A 9 28.43 -28.20 -16.48
C THR A 9 29.00 -26.78 -16.46
N LEU A 10 29.95 -26.46 -17.33
CA LEU A 10 30.49 -25.10 -17.46
C LEU A 10 29.43 -24.09 -17.93
N LEU A 11 28.59 -24.48 -18.91
CA LEU A 11 27.49 -23.66 -19.41
C LEU A 11 26.46 -23.36 -18.31
N VAL A 12 26.08 -24.37 -17.52
CA VAL A 12 25.12 -24.21 -16.42
C VAL A 12 25.68 -23.26 -15.35
N LEU A 13 26.95 -23.42 -14.98
CA LEU A 13 27.61 -22.52 -14.03
C LEU A 13 27.65 -21.08 -14.53
N PHE A 14 27.93 -20.88 -15.82
CA PHE A 14 27.92 -19.56 -16.44
C PHE A 14 26.53 -18.93 -16.41
N LEU A 15 25.49 -19.68 -16.79
CA LEU A 15 24.10 -19.20 -16.77
C LEU A 15 23.62 -18.88 -15.35
N CYS A 16 23.98 -19.69 -14.35
CA CYS A 16 23.71 -19.40 -12.94
C CYS A 16 24.41 -18.11 -12.49
N GLY A 17 25.68 -17.92 -12.84
CA GLY A 17 26.43 -16.69 -12.55
C GLY A 17 25.79 -15.46 -13.20
N LEU A 18 25.34 -15.57 -14.45
CA LEU A 18 24.62 -14.52 -15.16
C LEU A 18 23.29 -14.17 -14.46
N GLY A 19 22.54 -15.17 -14.01
CA GLY A 19 21.29 -14.96 -13.28
C GLY A 19 21.49 -14.23 -11.94
N ILE A 20 22.54 -14.60 -11.19
CA ILE A 20 22.89 -13.94 -9.93
C ILE A 20 23.29 -12.48 -10.16
N THR A 21 24.15 -12.22 -11.16
CA THR A 21 24.59 -10.85 -11.49
C THR A 21 23.43 -9.97 -11.94
N LEU A 22 22.52 -10.47 -12.78
CA LEU A 22 21.29 -9.76 -13.17
C LEU A 22 20.38 -9.44 -11.99
N SER A 23 20.22 -10.37 -11.05
CA SER A 23 19.42 -10.16 -9.83
C SER A 23 20.01 -9.06 -8.94
N VAL A 24 21.33 -9.09 -8.73
CA VAL A 24 22.05 -8.06 -7.98
C VAL A 24 21.96 -6.70 -8.69
N PHE A 25 22.14 -6.66 -10.02
CA PHE A 25 22.03 -5.43 -10.80
C PHE A 25 20.63 -4.82 -10.73
N ARG A 26 19.57 -5.65 -10.80
CA ARG A 26 18.19 -5.18 -10.59
C ARG A 26 17.97 -4.60 -9.20
N LYS A 27 18.58 -5.18 -8.16
CA LYS A 27 18.48 -4.66 -6.79
C LYS A 27 19.21 -3.33 -6.62
N ILE A 28 20.31 -3.12 -7.35
CA ILE A 28 21.08 -1.86 -7.38
C ILE A 28 20.33 -0.78 -8.17
N ILE A 29 19.68 -1.14 -9.29
CA ILE A 29 18.75 -0.27 -10.02
C ILE A 29 17.38 -0.25 -9.31
N ARG A 30 17.35 -0.06 -7.99
CA ARG A 30 16.15 0.49 -7.38
C ARG A 30 16.18 1.99 -7.66
N SER A 31 15.12 2.46 -8.32
CA SER A 31 14.93 3.84 -8.79
C SER A 31 15.49 4.89 -7.82
N ALA A 32 16.20 5.88 -8.35
CA ALA A 32 16.62 7.07 -7.60
C ALA A 32 15.43 7.78 -6.91
N ASN A 33 14.21 7.55 -7.43
CA ASN A 33 12.96 8.02 -6.85
C ASN A 33 12.34 6.94 -5.96
N GLN A 34 13.05 6.52 -4.93
CA GLN A 34 12.45 5.72 -3.85
C GLN A 34 11.64 6.62 -2.93
N LEU A 35 10.38 6.23 -2.70
CA LEU A 35 9.55 6.83 -1.67
C LEU A 35 10.18 6.56 -0.30
N LYS A 36 10.69 7.60 0.35
CA LYS A 36 11.38 7.49 1.64
C LYS A 36 10.39 7.45 2.81
N SER A 37 9.39 8.31 2.76
CA SER A 37 8.37 8.44 3.80
C SER A 37 7.13 9.17 3.25
N VAL A 38 5.97 8.83 3.77
CA VAL A 38 4.71 9.56 3.54
C VAL A 38 4.11 9.91 4.88
N MET A 39 3.67 11.15 5.03
CA MET A 39 2.84 11.58 6.15
C MET A 39 1.49 12.01 5.59
N LEU A 40 0.42 11.31 5.99
CA LEU A 40 -0.94 11.64 5.60
C LEU A 40 -1.62 12.31 6.79
N ILE A 41 -1.96 13.59 6.63
CA ILE A 41 -2.83 14.31 7.56
C ILE A 41 -4.18 14.39 6.86
N HIS A 42 -5.12 13.55 7.29
CA HIS A 42 -6.45 13.49 6.69
C HIS A 42 -7.50 13.99 7.68
N ARG A 43 -8.58 14.52 7.12
CA ARG A 43 -9.79 14.81 7.90
C ARG A 43 -10.46 13.48 8.28
N HIS A 44 -11.26 13.55 9.33
CA HIS A 44 -12.24 12.51 9.62
C HIS A 44 -13.21 12.26 8.45
N GLY A 45 -13.81 11.07 8.41
CA GLY A 45 -14.90 10.74 7.48
C GLY A 45 -16.20 11.49 7.80
N ASP A 46 -17.27 11.17 7.10
CA ASP A 46 -18.55 11.83 7.27
C ASP A 46 -19.11 11.66 8.69
N ARG A 47 -19.73 12.73 9.21
CA ARG A 47 -20.22 12.81 10.59
C ARG A 47 -21.62 13.38 10.65
N VAL A 48 -22.34 12.98 11.69
CA VAL A 48 -23.55 13.65 12.18
C VAL A 48 -23.18 15.08 12.59
N PRO A 49 -24.07 16.08 12.44
CA PRO A 49 -23.81 17.44 12.90
C PRO A 49 -23.33 17.48 14.35
N THR A 50 -22.42 18.40 14.66
CA THR A 50 -21.91 18.63 16.03
C THR A 50 -22.81 19.56 16.85
N LEU A 51 -23.67 20.33 16.18
CA LEU A 51 -24.64 21.25 16.76
C LEU A 51 -25.93 21.15 15.94
N ILE A 52 -27.07 21.23 16.62
CA ILE A 52 -28.40 21.20 16.01
C ILE A 52 -29.19 22.39 16.56
N TYR A 53 -29.99 23.01 15.72
CA TYR A 53 -30.90 24.09 16.09
C TYR A 53 -32.32 23.57 16.29
N ASN A 54 -33.10 24.26 17.11
CA ASN A 54 -34.45 23.82 17.51
C ASN A 54 -35.45 23.75 16.34
N ASP A 55 -35.15 24.40 15.22
CA ASP A 55 -35.95 24.42 13.99
C ASP A 55 -35.53 23.38 12.95
N ASP A 56 -34.51 22.56 13.24
CA ASP A 56 -34.11 21.46 12.34
C ASP A 56 -35.15 20.32 12.40
N ALA A 57 -35.75 20.02 11.25
CA ALA A 57 -36.76 18.98 11.11
C ALA A 57 -36.25 17.57 11.47
N ASN A 58 -34.93 17.37 11.52
CA ASN A 58 -34.27 16.09 11.73
C ASN A 58 -33.57 15.97 13.09
N VAL A 59 -33.86 16.85 14.06
CA VAL A 59 -33.23 16.81 15.41
C VAL A 59 -33.25 15.42 16.03
N SER A 60 -34.43 14.77 16.03
CA SER A 60 -34.60 13.43 16.63
C SER A 60 -33.79 12.35 15.90
N TYR A 61 -33.64 12.49 14.58
CA TYR A 61 -32.80 11.61 13.77
C TYR A 61 -31.33 11.78 14.17
N TRP A 62 -30.80 13.00 14.15
CA TRP A 62 -29.39 13.25 14.49
C TRP A 62 -29.03 12.85 15.93
N VAL A 63 -29.91 13.13 16.90
CA VAL A 63 -29.71 12.73 18.30
C VAL A 63 -29.64 11.20 18.43
N LYS A 64 -30.48 10.46 17.68
CA LYS A 64 -30.46 8.99 17.67
C LYS A 64 -29.12 8.42 17.18
N TYR A 65 -28.50 9.03 16.17
CA TYR A 65 -27.22 8.57 15.60
C TYR A 65 -25.99 9.11 16.34
N GLY A 66 -26.17 10.03 17.29
CA GLY A 66 -25.10 10.60 18.11
C GLY A 66 -24.44 11.82 17.47
N ILE A 67 -24.54 12.95 18.17
CA ILE A 67 -24.01 14.25 17.73
C ILE A 67 -22.50 14.19 17.56
N GLY A 68 -22.00 14.57 16.39
CA GLY A 68 -20.57 14.54 16.07
C GLY A 68 -19.98 13.15 15.85
N SER A 69 -20.78 12.08 15.94
CA SER A 69 -20.35 10.71 15.61
C SER A 69 -20.07 10.56 14.12
N LEU A 70 -19.18 9.63 13.76
CA LEU A 70 -19.02 9.19 12.38
C LEU A 70 -20.30 8.49 11.91
N THR A 71 -20.69 8.70 10.66
CA THR A 71 -21.83 7.98 10.09
C THR A 71 -21.40 6.56 9.71
N ASP A 72 -22.19 5.55 10.12
CA ASP A 72 -21.94 4.13 9.81
C ASP A 72 -21.95 3.78 8.31
N VAL A 73 -22.30 4.74 7.46
CA VAL A 73 -22.32 4.58 6.00
C VAL A 73 -20.90 4.41 5.45
N ASN A 74 -19.87 4.87 6.16
CA ASN A 74 -18.48 4.91 5.67
C ASN A 74 -17.44 4.37 6.68
N SER A 75 -17.84 3.53 7.65
CA SER A 75 -16.90 2.86 8.56
C SER A 75 -16.33 1.58 7.92
N GLU A 76 -15.38 1.75 6.99
CA GLU A 76 -14.44 0.70 6.59
C GLU A 76 -13.22 0.67 7.51
#